data_AF-A0A183JSV3-F1
#
_entry.id   AF-A0A183JSV3-F1
#
_cell.length_a   1.000
_cell.length_b   1.000
_cell.length_c   1.000
_cell.angle_alpha   90.00
_cell.angle_beta   90.00
_cell.angle_gamma   90.00
#
_symmetry.space_group_name_H-M   'P 1'
#
loop_
_entity.id
_entity.type
_entity.pdbx_description
1 polymer ?
#
loop_
_entity_poly.entity_id
_entity_poly.type
_entity_poly.pdbx_seq_one_letter_code
_entity_poly.pdbx_strand_id
1 'polypeptide(L)'
;METEIAKDLSQLAEKYQGLVSIGSYPAFHNNYYRVRIAFDSLEENTLKLAYEEAERLFKDYIIRYNPYPINKADEEVYKLCKQAESNLGKRVAKSLQFIEEVLNKYRYTSSKLIFYFLFRFRLAGFNYLIE
;
A
#
# COMPACT_ATOMS: atom_id res chain seq x y z
N MET A 1 8.10 5.44 16.69
CA MET A 1 7.45 4.58 15.69
C MET A 1 7.95 3.14 15.73
N GLU A 2 9.20 2.82 15.36
CA GLU A 2 9.68 1.42 15.42
C GLU A 2 9.80 0.89 16.86
N THR A 3 10.35 1.71 17.77
CA THR A 3 10.50 1.37 19.20
C THR A 3 9.17 1.22 19.94
N GLU A 4 8.11 1.88 19.45
CA GLU A 4 6.77 1.80 20.05
C GLU A 4 6.10 0.48 19.67
N ILE A 5 6.13 0.11 18.39
CA ILE A 5 5.59 -1.17 17.91
C ILE A 5 6.39 -2.34 18.50
N ALA A 6 7.72 -2.21 18.62
CA ALA A 6 8.57 -3.26 19.15
C ALA A 6 8.18 -3.69 20.57
N LYS A 7 7.85 -2.72 21.45
CA LYS A 7 7.44 -3.01 22.83
C LYS A 7 6.13 -3.79 22.88
N ASP A 8 5.11 -3.32 22.15
CA ASP A 8 3.79 -3.96 22.14
C ASP A 8 3.86 -5.35 21.49
N LEU A 9 4.71 -5.51 20.46
CA LEU A 9 4.95 -6.80 19.83
C LEU A 9 5.70 -7.78 20.75
N SER A 10 6.66 -7.29 21.54
CA SER A 10 7.34 -8.11 22.56
C SER A 10 6.38 -8.60 23.63
N GLN A 11 5.47 -7.74 24.11
CA GLN A 11 4.44 -8.14 25.09
C GLN A 11 3.49 -9.19 24.52
N LEU A 12 3.09 -9.05 23.26
CA LEU A 12 2.26 -10.03 22.58
C LEU A 12 3.00 -11.37 22.40
N ALA A 13 4.28 -11.34 22.02
CA ALA A 13 5.11 -12.53 21.87
C ALA A 13 5.34 -13.26 23.20
N GLU A 14 5.50 -12.54 24.30
CA GLU A 14 5.60 -13.11 25.64
C GLU A 14 4.28 -13.76 26.06
N LYS A 15 3.14 -13.11 25.79
CA LYS A 15 1.81 -13.65 26.12
C LYS A 15 1.51 -14.98 25.42
N TYR A 16 1.93 -15.14 24.17
CA TYR A 16 1.69 -16.35 23.37
C TYR A 16 2.93 -17.24 23.26
N GLN A 17 3.91 -17.07 24.15
CA GLN A 17 5.17 -17.78 24.10
C GLN A 17 4.96 -19.31 24.09
N GLY A 18 5.61 -19.99 23.14
CA GLY A 18 5.51 -21.45 22.97
C GLY A 18 4.23 -21.94 22.30
N LEU A 19 3.22 -21.08 22.12
CA LEU A 19 1.98 -21.39 21.41
C LEU A 19 1.94 -20.77 20.00
N VAL A 20 2.40 -19.53 19.87
CA VAL A 20 2.46 -18.81 18.59
C VAL A 20 3.85 -18.21 18.41
N SER A 21 4.48 -18.54 17.28
CA SER A 21 5.70 -17.90 16.81
C SER A 21 5.33 -16.58 16.12
N ILE A 22 5.81 -15.47 16.68
CA ILE A 22 5.58 -14.12 16.15
C ILE A 22 6.90 -13.58 15.62
N GLY A 23 6.96 -13.24 14.33
CA GLY A 23 8.15 -12.69 13.68
C GLY A 23 7.87 -11.34 13.03
N SER A 24 8.83 -10.41 13.11
CA SER A 24 8.80 -9.14 12.40
C SER A 24 9.83 -9.12 11.27
N TYR A 25 9.39 -8.76 10.07
CA TYR A 25 10.22 -8.72 8.87
C TYR A 25 10.11 -7.33 8.23
N PRO A 26 11.17 -6.51 8.24
CA PRO A 26 11.17 -5.25 7.51
C PRO A 26 11.08 -5.49 6.00
N ALA A 27 10.21 -4.75 5.32
CA ALA A 27 10.05 -4.85 3.87
C ALA A 27 11.06 -3.93 3.17
N PHE A 28 12.26 -4.45 2.87
CA PHE A 28 13.36 -3.66 2.30
C PHE A 28 13.13 -3.11 0.88
N HIS A 29 12.19 -3.69 0.11
CA HIS A 29 11.94 -3.30 -1.28
C HIS A 29 10.80 -2.27 -1.43
N ASN A 30 10.49 -1.50 -0.38
CA ASN A 30 9.45 -0.49 -0.43
C ASN A 30 9.86 0.81 0.28
N ASN A 31 9.63 1.96 -0.35
CA ASN A 31 9.88 3.30 0.21
C ASN A 31 8.96 3.66 1.38
N TYR A 32 7.92 2.86 1.64
CA TYR A 32 7.15 2.94 2.87
C TYR A 32 7.87 2.07 3.91
N TYR A 33 8.37 2.68 4.99
CA TYR A 33 8.90 2.00 6.19
C TYR A 33 7.82 1.09 6.78
N ARG A 34 7.69 -0.14 6.25
CA ARG A 34 6.66 -1.12 6.62
C ARG A 34 7.32 -2.37 7.19
N VAL A 35 6.71 -2.88 8.25
CA VAL A 35 7.10 -4.14 8.89
C VAL A 35 5.98 -5.14 8.65
N ARG A 36 6.33 -6.31 8.10
CA ARG A 36 5.41 -7.45 8.03
C ARG A 36 5.53 -8.23 9.32
N ILE A 37 4.41 -8.40 10.03
CA ILE A 37 4.33 -9.27 11.20
C ILE A 37 3.73 -10.60 10.74
N ALA A 38 4.40 -11.71 11.06
CA ALA A 38 3.97 -13.06 10.76
C ALA A 38 3.62 -13.79 12.06
N PHE A 39 2.51 -14.52 12.05
CA PHE A 39 2.06 -15.38 13.15
C PHE A 39 2.03 -16.82 12.64
N ASP A 40 2.63 -17.74 13.37
CA ASP A 40 2.67 -19.16 13.02
C ASP A 40 2.41 -20.00 14.27
N SER A 41 1.59 -21.04 14.14
CA SER A 41 1.20 -21.92 15.25
C SER A 41 0.64 -23.23 14.71
N LEU A 42 0.78 -24.30 15.49
CA LEU A 42 0.11 -25.57 15.22
C LEU A 42 -1.36 -25.57 15.69
N GLU A 43 -1.77 -24.58 16.48
CA GLU A 43 -3.13 -24.46 17.01
C GLU A 43 -3.88 -23.28 16.37
N GLU A 44 -4.82 -23.58 15.47
CA GLU A 44 -5.56 -22.58 14.72
C GLU A 44 -6.35 -21.60 15.60
N ASN A 45 -7.00 -22.09 16.66
CA ASN A 45 -7.78 -21.24 17.57
C ASN A 45 -6.89 -20.23 18.31
N THR A 46 -5.73 -20.68 18.78
CA THR A 46 -4.78 -19.85 19.51
C THR A 46 -4.13 -18.82 18.58
N LEU A 47 -3.82 -19.22 17.35
CA LEU A 47 -3.35 -18.32 16.28
C LEU A 47 -4.36 -17.21 15.99
N LYS A 48 -5.64 -17.57 15.86
CA LYS A 48 -6.72 -16.61 15.56
C LYS A 48 -6.89 -15.59 16.69
N LEU A 49 -6.86 -16.03 17.95
CA LEU A 49 -6.93 -15.13 19.10
C LEU A 49 -5.75 -14.16 19.15
N ALA A 50 -4.53 -14.65 18.91
CA ALA A 50 -3.34 -13.82 18.85
C ALA A 50 -3.42 -12.77 17.74
N TYR A 51 -3.93 -13.16 16.56
CA TYR A 51 -4.15 -12.24 15.45
C TYR A 51 -5.20 -11.17 15.76
N GLU A 52 -6.35 -11.54 16.32
CA GLU A 52 -7.41 -10.59 16.70
C GLU A 52 -6.95 -9.60 17.78
N GLU A 53 -6.11 -10.03 18.71
CA GLU A 53 -5.50 -9.15 19.70
C GLU A 53 -4.48 -8.19 19.07
N ALA A 54 -3.63 -8.68 18.17
CA ALA A 54 -2.73 -7.83 17.39
C ALA A 54 -3.48 -6.79 16.56
N GLU A 55 -4.58 -7.18 15.90
CA GLU A 55 -5.40 -6.28 15.09
C GLU A 55 -5.97 -5.14 15.93
N ARG A 56 -6.37 -5.42 17.19
CA ARG A 56 -6.85 -4.41 18.13
C ARG A 56 -5.72 -3.49 18.63
N LEU A 57 -4.57 -4.06 18.99
CA LEU A 57 -3.41 -3.31 19.48
C LEU A 57 -2.86 -2.34 18.42
N PHE A 58 -2.77 -2.79 17.17
CA PHE A 58 -2.14 -2.04 16.08
C PHE A 58 -3.14 -1.40 15.11
N LYS A 59 -4.42 -1.26 15.49
CA LYS A 59 -5.51 -0.81 14.60
C LYS A 59 -5.18 0.47 13.82
N ASP A 60 -4.46 1.40 14.43
CA ASP A 60 -4.13 2.70 13.85
C ASP A 60 -2.87 2.65 12.95
N TYR A 61 -2.12 1.55 13.03
CA TYR A 61 -0.86 1.32 12.29
C TYR A 61 -1.00 0.26 11.18
N ILE A 62 -2.04 -0.58 11.24
CA ILE A 62 -2.25 -1.66 10.26
C ILE A 62 -2.69 -1.06 8.92
N ILE A 63 -1.84 -1.24 7.92
CA ILE A 63 -2.19 -0.99 6.53
C ILE A 63 -2.77 -2.29 5.97
N ARG A 64 -4.05 -2.26 5.58
CA ARG A 64 -4.68 -3.41 4.92
C ARG A 64 -3.95 -3.68 3.59
N TYR A 65 -3.42 -4.89 3.47
CA TYR A 65 -2.75 -5.32 2.25
C TYR A 65 -3.76 -5.35 1.09
N ASN A 66 -3.49 -4.60 0.03
CA ASN A 66 -4.21 -4.69 -1.23
C ASN A 66 -3.37 -5.49 -2.24
N PRO A 67 -3.79 -6.71 -2.63
CA PRO A 67 -3.05 -7.52 -3.61
C PRO A 67 -3.05 -6.92 -5.01
N TYR A 68 -3.98 -5.99 -5.31
CA TYR A 68 -4.12 -5.36 -6.62
C TYR A 68 -4.14 -3.83 -6.50
N PRO A 69 -3.01 -3.21 -6.08
CA PRO A 69 -2.97 -1.77 -5.82
C PRO A 69 -3.14 -0.94 -7.10
N ILE A 70 -2.71 -1.48 -8.26
CA ILE A 70 -2.79 -0.79 -9.55
C ILE A 70 -4.24 -0.69 -10.04
N ASN A 71 -5.05 -1.73 -9.83
CA ASN A 71 -6.40 -1.81 -10.37
C ASN A 71 -7.36 -0.76 -9.80
N LYS A 72 -7.04 -0.16 -8.66
CA LYS A 72 -7.83 0.90 -8.01
C LYS A 72 -7.08 2.23 -7.93
N ALA A 73 -5.91 2.32 -8.56
CA ALA A 73 -5.03 3.46 -8.39
C ALA A 73 -5.68 4.77 -8.92
N ASP A 74 -6.44 4.69 -9.99
CA ASP A 74 -7.22 5.79 -10.53
C ASP A 74 -8.26 6.29 -9.52
N GLU A 75 -9.11 5.42 -8.99
CA GLU A 75 -10.12 5.78 -8.00
C GLU A 75 -9.49 6.41 -6.75
N GLU A 76 -8.40 5.83 -6.24
CA GLU A 76 -7.72 6.31 -5.05
C GLU A 76 -7.06 7.68 -5.26
N VAL A 77 -6.51 7.94 -6.45
CA VAL A 77 -5.97 9.26 -6.81
C VAL A 77 -7.10 10.30 -6.87
N TYR A 78 -8.24 10.00 -7.49
CA TYR A 78 -9.37 10.91 -7.51
C TYR A 78 -9.98 11.12 -6.11
N LYS A 79 -10.01 10.10 -5.26
CA LYS A 79 -10.40 10.24 -3.85
C LYS A 79 -9.46 11.17 -3.10
N LEU A 80 -8.15 11.04 -3.30
CA LEU A 80 -7.14 11.91 -2.71
C LEU A 80 -7.31 13.38 -3.15
N CYS A 81 -7.66 13.62 -4.40
CA CYS A 81 -7.98 14.97 -4.90
C CYS A 81 -9.18 15.61 -4.18
N LYS A 82 -10.16 14.80 -3.74
CA LYS A 82 -11.35 15.29 -3.03
C LYS A 82 -11.08 15.64 -1.57
N GLN A 83 -9.92 15.27 -1.03
CA GLN A 83 -9.51 15.62 0.34
C GLN A 83 -8.97 17.05 0.39
N ALA A 84 -9.88 18.03 0.31
CA ALA A 84 -9.55 19.46 0.22
C ALA A 84 -8.77 20.01 1.43
N GLU A 85 -8.83 19.35 2.58
CA GLU A 85 -8.11 19.76 3.79
C GLU A 85 -6.66 19.25 3.82
N SER A 86 -6.32 18.26 3.00
CA SER A 86 -4.97 17.69 2.94
C SER A 86 -4.06 18.49 2.00
N ASN A 87 -2.88 18.90 2.49
CA ASN A 87 -1.84 19.52 1.65
C ASN A 87 -1.42 18.63 0.48
N LEU A 88 -1.38 17.31 0.71
CA LEU A 88 -1.12 16.34 -0.35
C LEU A 88 -2.28 16.31 -1.35
N GLY A 89 -3.53 16.24 -0.86
CA GLY A 89 -4.73 16.25 -1.70
C GLY A 89 -4.77 17.45 -2.64
N LYS A 90 -4.50 18.66 -2.13
CA LYS A 90 -4.41 19.89 -2.95
C LYS A 90 -3.35 19.82 -4.05
N ARG A 91 -2.15 19.31 -3.73
CA ARG A 91 -1.05 19.17 -4.69
C ARG A 91 -1.38 18.17 -5.79
N VAL A 92 -1.97 17.03 -5.42
CA VAL A 92 -2.38 16.00 -6.35
C VAL A 92 -3.52 16.51 -7.24
N ALA A 93 -4.53 17.17 -6.67
CA ALA A 93 -5.63 17.77 -7.43
C ALA A 93 -5.14 18.77 -8.49
N LYS A 94 -4.24 19.69 -8.12
CA LYS A 94 -3.68 20.67 -9.06
C LYS A 94 -2.88 20.00 -10.17
N SER A 95 -2.11 18.95 -9.85
CA SER A 95 -1.33 18.21 -10.84
C SER A 95 -2.24 17.46 -11.82
N LEU A 96 -3.29 16.83 -11.30
CA LEU A 96 -4.25 16.08 -12.11
C LEU A 96 -5.03 17.00 -13.05
N GLN A 97 -5.50 18.15 -12.54
CA GLN A 97 -6.15 19.18 -13.36
C GLN A 97 -5.25 19.63 -14.51
N PHE A 98 -3.98 19.92 -14.24
CA PHE A 98 -3.04 20.33 -15.28
C PHE A 98 -2.84 19.25 -16.36
N ILE A 99 -2.72 17.98 -15.96
CA ILE A 99 -2.59 16.86 -16.90
C ILE A 99 -3.86 16.75 -17.77
N GLU A 100 -5.04 16.83 -17.16
CA GLU A 100 -6.32 16.75 -17.88
C GLU A 100 -6.51 17.92 -18.86
N GLU A 101 -6.15 19.14 -18.47
CA GLU A 101 -6.18 20.34 -19.34
C GLU A 101 -5.23 20.20 -20.53
N VAL A 102 -4.01 19.72 -20.29
CA VAL A 102 -3.02 19.47 -21.35
C VAL A 102 -3.52 18.38 -22.29
N LEU A 103 -3.99 17.25 -21.76
CA LEU A 103 -4.55 16.17 -22.56
C LEU A 103 -5.71 16.67 -23.42
N ASN A 104 -6.62 17.46 -22.84
CA ASN A 104 -7.76 18.04 -23.57
C ASN A 104 -7.32 19.00 -24.67
N LYS A 105 -6.34 19.87 -24.40
CA LYS A 105 -5.80 20.85 -25.36
C LYS A 105 -5.12 20.19 -26.57
N TYR A 106 -4.45 19.06 -26.37
CA TYR A 106 -3.68 18.39 -27.43
C TYR A 106 -4.39 17.18 -28.06
N ARG A 107 -5.70 16.97 -27.78
CA ARG A 107 -6.53 15.84 -28.25
C ARG A 107 -6.45 15.54 -29.76
N TYR A 108 -6.17 16.54 -30.60
CA TYR A 108 -6.10 16.38 -32.06
C TYR A 108 -4.70 16.07 -32.62
N THR A 109 -3.66 16.06 -31.79
CA THR A 109 -2.31 15.57 -32.15
C THR A 109 -2.04 14.17 -31.56
N SER A 110 -3.06 13.59 -30.89
CA SER A 110 -2.92 12.55 -29.85
C SER A 110 -2.70 11.12 -30.28
N SER A 111 -2.70 10.78 -31.58
CA SER A 111 -2.36 9.41 -32.00
C SER A 111 -0.91 9.04 -31.65
N LYS A 112 -0.02 10.01 -31.44
CA LYS A 112 1.39 9.75 -31.07
C LYS A 112 1.67 9.95 -29.58
N LEU A 113 0.99 10.89 -28.91
CA LEU A 113 1.27 11.23 -27.51
C LEU A 113 0.72 10.20 -26.52
N ILE A 114 -0.49 9.68 -26.80
CA ILE A 114 -1.12 8.62 -25.98
C ILE A 114 -0.30 7.33 -26.09
N PHE A 115 0.16 7.00 -27.30
CA PHE A 115 1.06 5.86 -27.53
C PHE A 115 2.39 6.02 -26.78
N TYR A 116 3.04 7.19 -26.81
CA TYR A 116 4.32 7.37 -26.13
C TYR A 116 4.21 7.29 -24.59
N PHE A 117 3.10 7.77 -24.03
CA PHE A 117 2.86 7.71 -22.58
C PHE A 117 2.51 6.28 -22.11
N LEU A 118 1.65 5.56 -22.85
CA LEU A 118 1.34 4.15 -22.59
C LEU A 118 2.54 3.23 -22.82
N PHE A 119 3.35 3.46 -23.85
CA PHE A 119 4.53 2.64 -24.17
C PHE A 119 5.65 2.83 -23.14
N ARG A 120 5.82 4.05 -22.62
CA ARG A 120 6.84 4.32 -21.58
C ARG A 120 6.42 3.79 -20.20
N PHE A 121 5.12 3.74 -19.90
CA PHE A 121 4.62 3.02 -18.72
C PHE A 121 4.75 1.49 -18.87
N ARG A 122 4.51 0.94 -20.06
CA ARG A 122 4.66 -0.50 -20.34
C ARG A 122 6.11 -0.97 -20.27
N LEU A 123 7.08 -0.14 -20.67
CA LEU A 123 8.51 -0.44 -20.56
C LEU A 123 9.09 -0.31 -19.14
N ALA A 124 8.36 0.34 -18.21
CA ALA A 124 8.85 0.60 -16.86
C ALA A 124 8.53 -0.51 -15.84
N GLY A 125 7.93 -1.65 -16.20
CA GLY A 125 7.75 -2.68 -15.18
C GLY A 125 6.98 -3.98 -15.42
N PHE A 126 6.66 -4.44 -16.63
CA PHE A 126 6.08 -5.79 -16.78
C PHE A 126 6.53 -6.48 -18.08
N ASN A 127 7.61 -7.27 -17.98
CA ASN A 127 7.82 -8.40 -18.88
C ASN A 127 6.83 -9.50 -18.47
N TYR A 128 5.70 -9.59 -19.17
CA TYR A 128 5.05 -10.89 -19.35
C TYR A 128 4.90 -11.11 -20.85
N LEU A 129 5.64 -12.14 -21.30
CA LEU A 129 5.36 -12.89 -22.52
C LEU A 129 3.88 -13.27 -22.53
N ILE A 130 3.22 -12.97 -23.64
CA ILE A 130 1.97 -13.62 -24.02
C ILE A 130 2.23 -14.15 -25.43
N GLU A 131 2.26 -15.46 -25.58
CA GLU A 131 1.95 -16.14 -26.86
C GLU A 131 0.51 -15.84 -27.25
#